data_AF-A0AA37GHQ9-F1
#
_entry.id   AF-A0AA37GHQ9-F1
#
_cell.length_a   1.000
_cell.length_b   1.000
_cell.length_c   1.000
_cell.angle_alpha   90.00
_cell.angle_beta   90.00
_cell.angle_gamma   90.00
#
_symmetry.space_group_name_H-M   'P 1'
#
loop_
_entity.id
_entity.type
_entity.pdbx_description
1 polymer ?
#
loop_
_entity_poly.entity_id
_entity_poly.type
_entity_poly.pdbx_seq_one_letter_code
_entity_poly.pdbx_strand_id
1 'polypeptide(L)'
;MPLDKHINKPLRRHVWTSKGRAWTRAALDRERADFFDTRVTGRPEVWQSLRAALEVLWDPVGQGAAADGTDGLATAQGILDAAEITLPTGDLAQGAYDQLGSYYPLRSGSSPIRTISSRTTPQSTALSTRDLKDDLAGGEETTEELDEDDNIRRREEKGKAVVDARDQLSVLARLSETARDVTVNFVKSDSVRVVARKIQEESGLAGAKKVRIAYMGKILKENLSLTEQGWQEGHVVNALVFDR
;
A
#
# COMPACT_ATOMS: atom_id res chain seq x y z
N MET A 1 30.84 -17.77 -18.45
CA MET A 1 30.19 -18.52 -17.36
C MET A 1 29.30 -19.57 -18.01
N PRO A 2 29.47 -20.87 -17.75
CA PRO A 2 28.63 -21.91 -18.35
C PRO A 2 27.21 -21.85 -17.78
N LEU A 3 26.20 -22.01 -18.63
CA LEU A 3 24.77 -21.91 -18.30
C LEU A 3 24.21 -23.08 -17.46
N ASP A 4 25.01 -24.12 -17.19
CA ASP A 4 24.57 -25.37 -16.54
C ASP A 4 24.42 -25.32 -15.01
N LYS A 5 24.72 -24.19 -14.36
CA LYS A 5 24.49 -24.07 -12.92
C LYS A 5 23.05 -23.65 -12.67
N HIS A 6 22.16 -24.64 -12.51
CA HIS A 6 20.86 -24.42 -11.87
C HIS A 6 21.10 -23.80 -10.49
N ILE A 7 20.88 -22.49 -10.38
CA ILE A 7 21.06 -21.77 -9.12
C ILE A 7 19.87 -22.12 -8.24
N ASN A 8 19.97 -23.24 -7.51
CA ASN A 8 19.04 -23.63 -6.48
C ASN A 8 19.76 -23.62 -5.13
N LYS A 9 19.31 -22.77 -4.22
CA LYS A 9 19.82 -22.72 -2.84
C LYS A 9 18.80 -23.39 -1.92
N PRO A 10 19.26 -24.06 -0.85
CA PRO A 10 18.35 -24.68 0.11
C PRO A 10 17.42 -23.64 0.73
N LEU A 11 16.19 -24.05 0.99
CA LEU A 11 15.15 -23.24 1.60
C LEU A 11 15.59 -22.72 2.97
N ARG A 12 15.41 -21.42 3.16
CA ARG A 12 15.69 -20.69 4.39
C ARG A 12 14.43 -20.05 4.89
N ARG A 13 14.30 -20.03 6.22
CA ARG A 13 13.18 -19.40 6.90
C ARG A 13 13.36 -17.88 6.85
N HIS A 14 12.43 -17.20 6.22
CA HIS A 14 12.40 -15.74 6.22
C HIS A 14 11.72 -15.23 7.48
N VAL A 15 12.27 -14.16 8.07
CA VAL A 15 11.70 -13.49 9.25
C VAL A 15 10.85 -12.32 8.78
N TRP A 16 9.53 -12.49 8.80
CA TRP A 16 8.60 -11.46 8.35
C TRP A 16 8.30 -10.49 9.49
N THR A 17 8.53 -9.20 9.25
CA THR A 17 8.27 -8.14 10.23
C THR A 17 7.24 -7.16 9.69
N SER A 18 6.20 -6.90 10.47
CA SER A 18 5.21 -5.85 10.19
C SER A 18 5.67 -4.56 10.86
N LYS A 19 5.73 -3.45 10.10
CA LYS A 19 5.95 -2.11 10.68
C LYS A 19 4.60 -1.54 11.10
N GLY A 20 4.35 -1.47 12.41
CA GLY A 20 3.24 -0.70 12.98
C GLY A 20 1.85 -1.33 12.94
N ARG A 21 1.65 -2.48 12.29
CA ARG A 21 0.36 -3.21 12.31
C ARG A 21 0.48 -4.50 13.11
N ALA A 22 -0.30 -4.60 14.18
CA ALA A 22 -0.51 -5.85 14.90
C ALA A 22 -1.46 -6.76 14.10
N TRP A 23 -1.09 -8.03 13.96
CA TRP A 23 -1.87 -9.01 13.21
C TRP A 23 -2.38 -10.11 14.14
N THR A 24 -3.68 -10.40 14.05
CA THR A 24 -4.28 -11.59 14.67
C THR A 24 -4.07 -12.80 13.76
N ARG A 25 -4.09 -14.02 14.33
CA ARG A 25 -3.91 -15.25 13.54
C ARG A 25 -4.98 -15.39 12.46
N ALA A 26 -6.25 -15.15 12.81
CA ALA A 26 -7.36 -15.20 11.86
C ALA A 26 -7.25 -14.16 10.73
N ALA A 27 -6.76 -12.94 11.02
CA ALA A 27 -6.54 -11.94 9.99
C ALA A 27 -5.40 -12.34 9.03
N LEU A 28 -4.35 -13.00 9.53
CA LEU A 28 -3.27 -13.52 8.70
C LEU A 28 -3.75 -14.66 7.81
N ASP A 29 -4.51 -15.60 8.36
CA ASP A 29 -5.03 -16.74 7.60
C ASP A 29 -5.99 -16.29 6.49
N ARG A 30 -6.78 -15.23 6.74
CA ARG A 30 -7.59 -14.59 5.70
C ARG A 30 -6.74 -13.94 4.61
N GLU A 31 -5.76 -13.11 4.97
CA GLU A 31 -4.87 -12.45 4.00
C GLU A 31 -4.13 -13.48 3.13
N ARG A 32 -3.71 -14.60 3.73
CA ARG A 32 -3.09 -15.72 3.02
C ARG A 32 -4.05 -16.35 2.01
N ALA A 33 -5.29 -16.62 2.43
CA ALA A 33 -6.31 -17.16 1.53
C ALA A 33 -6.57 -16.21 0.34
N ASP A 34 -6.78 -14.93 0.63
CA ASP A 34 -7.02 -13.89 -0.38
C ASP A 34 -5.81 -13.76 -1.34
N PHE A 35 -4.59 -13.86 -0.82
CA PHE A 35 -3.37 -13.84 -1.63
C PHE A 35 -3.31 -14.99 -2.64
N PHE A 36 -3.69 -16.21 -2.25
CA PHE A 36 -3.66 -17.36 -3.16
C PHE A 36 -4.85 -17.39 -4.12
N ASP A 37 -6.02 -16.88 -3.71
CA ASP A 37 -7.23 -16.82 -4.53
C ASP A 37 -7.07 -15.89 -5.74
N THR A 38 -6.28 -14.82 -5.58
CA THR A 38 -5.99 -13.87 -6.67
C THR A 38 -4.95 -14.36 -7.68
N ARG A 39 -4.36 -15.57 -7.50
CA ARG A 39 -3.35 -16.11 -8.41
C ARG A 39 -3.98 -16.83 -9.60
N VAL A 40 -4.09 -16.07 -10.69
CA VAL A 40 -4.57 -16.58 -11.99
C VAL A 40 -3.46 -16.76 -13.03
N THR A 41 -2.23 -16.30 -12.74
CA THR A 41 -1.08 -16.35 -13.65
C THR A 41 -0.12 -17.47 -13.29
N GLY A 42 0.37 -18.22 -14.28
CA GLY A 42 1.27 -19.35 -14.06
C GLY A 42 0.52 -20.67 -13.90
N ARG A 43 1.25 -21.74 -13.57
CA ARG A 43 0.68 -23.09 -13.46
C ARG A 43 -0.01 -23.28 -12.10
N PRO A 44 -1.27 -23.76 -12.07
CA PRO A 44 -2.00 -23.95 -10.81
C PRO A 44 -1.33 -25.00 -9.92
N GLU A 45 -0.69 -26.02 -10.49
CA GLU A 45 0.00 -27.07 -9.73
C GLU A 45 1.23 -26.52 -8.98
N VAL A 46 1.91 -25.53 -9.57
CA VAL A 46 3.05 -24.85 -8.94
C VAL A 46 2.54 -23.98 -7.78
N TRP A 47 1.46 -23.24 -7.96
CA TRP A 47 0.83 -22.47 -6.87
C TRP A 47 0.35 -23.35 -5.72
N GLN A 48 -0.24 -24.51 -6.02
CA GLN A 48 -0.64 -25.49 -5.01
C GLN A 48 0.56 -26.02 -4.23
N SER A 49 1.66 -26.34 -4.91
CA SER A 49 2.89 -26.82 -4.28
C SER A 49 3.54 -25.74 -3.41
N LEU A 50 3.60 -24.49 -3.88
CA LEU A 50 4.07 -23.34 -3.10
C LEU A 50 3.22 -23.10 -1.86
N ARG A 51 1.89 -23.21 -1.98
CA ARG A 51 0.96 -23.08 -0.87
C ARG A 51 1.18 -24.18 0.17
N ALA A 52 1.29 -25.44 -0.25
CA ALA A 52 1.52 -26.57 0.64
C ALA A 52 2.85 -26.41 1.41
N ALA A 53 3.93 -26.03 0.71
CA ALA A 53 5.22 -25.74 1.35
C ALA A 53 5.10 -24.62 2.41
N LEU A 54 4.35 -23.56 2.11
CA LEU A 54 4.13 -22.45 3.05
C LEU A 54 3.25 -22.84 4.24
N GLU A 55 2.20 -23.65 4.04
CA GLU A 55 1.35 -24.16 5.12
C GLU A 55 2.15 -24.98 6.13
N VAL A 56 3.07 -25.83 5.65
CA VAL A 56 4.04 -26.56 6.49
C VAL A 56 4.92 -25.61 7.29
N LEU A 57 5.39 -24.51 6.69
CA LEU A 57 6.22 -23.53 7.40
C LEU A 57 5.44 -22.69 8.42
N TRP A 58 4.13 -22.53 8.24
CA TRP A 58 3.26 -21.75 9.14
C TRP A 58 2.76 -22.55 10.34
N ASP A 59 2.56 -23.85 10.16
CA ASP A 59 2.10 -24.78 11.19
C ASP A 59 2.70 -26.17 10.93
N PRO A 60 4.00 -26.37 11.26
CA PRO A 60 4.67 -27.63 11.02
C PRO A 60 4.02 -28.78 11.80
N VAL A 61 3.53 -28.51 13.02
CA VAL A 61 2.89 -29.52 13.87
C VAL A 61 1.53 -29.91 13.30
N GLY A 62 0.69 -28.94 12.93
CA GLY A 62 -0.63 -29.20 12.35
C GLY A 62 -0.58 -29.88 10.98
N GLN A 63 0.50 -29.68 10.22
CA GLN A 63 0.73 -30.32 8.92
C GLN A 63 1.51 -31.64 9.01
N GLY A 64 1.76 -32.16 10.22
CA GLY A 64 2.42 -33.45 10.42
C GLY A 64 3.88 -33.47 9.95
N ALA A 65 4.56 -32.32 9.96
CA ALA A 65 5.98 -32.26 9.65
C ALA A 65 6.78 -33.13 10.62
N ALA A 66 7.84 -33.75 10.10
CA ALA A 66 8.70 -34.60 10.92
C ALA A 66 9.28 -33.80 12.10
N ALA A 67 9.35 -34.41 13.29
CA ALA A 67 9.99 -33.84 14.47
C ALA A 67 11.53 -33.95 14.37
N ASP A 68 12.10 -33.45 13.29
CA ASP A 68 13.52 -33.51 12.94
C ASP A 68 14.33 -32.30 13.45
N GLY A 69 13.68 -31.40 14.20
CA GLY A 69 14.28 -30.16 14.69
C GLY A 69 14.43 -29.07 13.62
N THR A 70 13.89 -29.27 12.42
CA THR A 70 13.97 -28.30 11.31
C THR A 70 12.75 -27.38 11.21
N ASP A 71 11.81 -27.46 12.17
CA ASP A 71 10.60 -26.62 12.17
C ASP A 71 9.77 -26.74 10.86
N GLY A 72 9.80 -27.92 10.23
CA GLY A 72 9.12 -28.21 8.96
C GLY A 72 9.87 -27.75 7.70
N LEU A 73 11.07 -27.18 7.82
CA LEU A 73 11.87 -26.77 6.66
C LEU A 73 12.22 -27.94 5.74
N ALA A 74 12.59 -29.11 6.29
CA ALA A 74 12.93 -30.26 5.47
C ALA A 74 11.72 -30.80 4.68
N THR A 75 10.54 -30.82 5.32
CA THR A 75 9.28 -31.22 4.67
C THR A 75 8.89 -30.23 3.58
N ALA A 76 8.98 -28.92 3.84
CA ALA A 76 8.71 -27.88 2.86
C ALA A 76 9.69 -27.93 1.68
N GLN A 77 10.99 -28.15 1.93
CA GLN A 77 12.00 -28.36 0.90
C GLN A 77 11.64 -29.55 0.01
N GLY A 78 11.24 -30.68 0.59
CA GLY A 78 10.82 -31.86 -0.17
C GLY A 78 9.62 -31.61 -1.08
N ILE A 79 8.65 -30.79 -0.65
CA ILE A 79 7.52 -30.37 -1.50
C ILE A 79 8.00 -29.54 -2.69
N LEU A 80 8.91 -28.59 -2.47
CA LEU A 80 9.46 -27.76 -3.54
C LEU A 80 10.29 -28.56 -4.54
N ASP A 81 11.13 -29.48 -4.05
CA ASP A 81 11.96 -30.33 -4.89
C ASP A 81 11.10 -31.29 -5.73
N ALA A 82 10.04 -31.87 -5.16
CA ALA A 82 9.11 -32.74 -5.88
C ALA A 82 8.33 -32.00 -6.98
N ALA A 83 8.08 -30.71 -6.80
CA ALA A 83 7.43 -29.85 -7.78
C ALA A 83 8.41 -29.21 -8.79
N GLU A 84 9.70 -29.55 -8.72
CA GLU A 84 10.78 -28.97 -9.53
C GLU A 84 10.82 -27.44 -9.45
N ILE A 85 10.52 -26.91 -8.26
CA ILE A 85 10.56 -25.48 -7.97
C ILE A 85 11.95 -25.11 -7.47
N THR A 86 12.54 -24.08 -8.07
CA THR A 86 13.88 -23.62 -7.74
C THR A 86 13.88 -22.25 -7.06
N LEU A 87 14.78 -22.09 -6.09
CA LEU A 87 14.96 -20.87 -5.31
C LEU A 87 16.41 -20.36 -5.45
N PRO A 88 16.67 -19.38 -6.33
CA PRO A 88 18.02 -18.82 -6.50
C PRO A 88 18.62 -18.17 -5.25
N THR A 89 17.74 -17.63 -4.40
CA THR A 89 18.08 -16.99 -3.13
C THR A 89 17.98 -17.94 -1.94
N GLY A 90 17.23 -19.04 -2.09
CA GLY A 90 16.82 -19.92 -0.98
C GLY A 90 15.69 -19.33 -0.13
N ASP A 91 15.16 -18.16 -0.49
CA ASP A 91 14.15 -17.45 0.29
C ASP A 91 12.87 -17.30 -0.53
N LEU A 92 11.80 -17.94 -0.07
CA LEU A 92 10.47 -17.86 -0.69
C LEU A 92 9.96 -16.41 -0.78
N ALA A 93 10.36 -15.50 0.12
CA ALA A 93 9.96 -14.08 0.03
C ALA A 93 10.49 -13.36 -1.23
N GLN A 94 11.52 -13.92 -1.88
CA GLN A 94 12.08 -13.38 -3.13
C GLN A 94 11.42 -14.01 -4.37
N GLY A 95 10.42 -14.87 -4.16
CA GLY A 95 9.74 -15.63 -5.21
C GLY A 95 10.47 -16.90 -5.61
N ALA A 96 9.80 -17.68 -6.46
CA ALA A 96 10.24 -18.99 -6.89
C ALA A 96 10.15 -19.14 -8.41
N TYR A 97 10.88 -20.11 -8.97
CA TYR A 97 10.88 -20.40 -10.41
C TYR A 97 10.46 -21.85 -10.65
N ASP A 98 9.67 -22.10 -11.69
CA ASP A 98 9.41 -23.47 -12.14
C ASP A 98 10.50 -23.97 -13.11
N GLN A 99 10.41 -25.24 -13.49
CA GLN A 99 11.31 -25.89 -14.47
C GLN A 99 11.35 -25.18 -15.85
N LEU A 100 10.30 -24.43 -16.23
CA LEU A 100 10.22 -23.70 -17.49
C LEU A 100 10.77 -22.27 -17.36
N GLY A 101 11.21 -21.87 -16.17
CA GLY A 101 11.71 -20.53 -15.87
C GLY A 101 10.62 -19.50 -15.60
N SER A 102 9.36 -19.91 -15.41
CA SER A 102 8.29 -18.99 -15.03
C SER A 102 8.48 -18.53 -13.60
N TYR A 103 8.33 -17.22 -13.36
CA TYR A 103 8.53 -16.62 -12.04
C TYR A 103 7.23 -16.50 -11.25
N TYR A 104 7.26 -16.92 -9.99
CA TYR A 104 6.15 -16.93 -9.04
C TYR A 104 6.45 -15.96 -7.89
N PRO A 105 5.87 -14.74 -7.90
CA PRO A 105 6.15 -13.72 -6.90
C PRO A 105 5.40 -13.99 -5.59
N LEU A 106 6.14 -14.28 -4.52
CA LEU A 106 5.63 -14.46 -3.16
C LEU A 106 5.91 -13.20 -2.34
N ARG A 107 4.90 -12.33 -2.22
CA ARG A 107 5.01 -11.04 -1.51
C ARG A 107 4.62 -11.16 -0.04
N SER A 108 4.75 -10.05 0.70
CA SER A 108 4.39 -9.84 2.11
C SER A 108 3.09 -10.48 2.65
N GLY A 109 2.13 -10.90 1.80
CA GLY A 109 0.89 -11.56 2.22
C GLY A 109 1.00 -13.08 2.44
N SER A 110 2.05 -13.75 1.97
CA SER A 110 2.13 -15.22 1.96
C SER A 110 2.79 -15.84 3.21
N SER A 111 2.85 -15.16 4.36
CA SER A 111 3.82 -15.58 5.39
C SER A 111 3.51 -15.15 6.83
N PRO A 112 4.17 -15.77 7.82
CA PRO A 112 3.83 -15.60 9.22
C PRO A 112 4.36 -14.27 9.73
N ILE A 113 3.49 -13.27 9.80
CA ILE A 113 3.76 -12.12 10.65
C ILE A 113 3.74 -12.61 12.09
N ARG A 114 4.77 -12.23 12.86
CA ARG A 114 4.89 -12.53 14.28
C ARG A 114 3.62 -12.09 15.00
N THR A 115 2.78 -13.05 15.39
CA THR A 115 1.56 -12.84 16.15
C THR A 115 1.93 -12.31 17.53
N ILE A 116 1.40 -11.15 17.90
CA ILE A 116 1.45 -10.72 19.30
C ILE A 116 0.44 -11.62 20.03
N SER A 117 0.91 -12.55 20.86
CA SER A 117 0.05 -13.38 21.69
C SER A 117 -0.78 -12.47 22.60
N SER A 118 -2.07 -12.33 22.30
CA SER A 118 -3.02 -11.70 23.19
C SER A 118 -3.18 -12.57 24.44
N ARG A 119 -2.57 -12.18 25.55
CA ARG A 119 -2.95 -12.68 26.88
C ARG A 119 -3.19 -11.50 27.81
N THR A 120 -4.45 -11.44 28.31
CA THR A 120 -5.01 -10.58 29.37
C THR A 120 -5.09 -9.07 29.04
N THR A 121 -6.21 -8.34 29.10
CA THR A 121 -7.61 -8.56 29.52
C THR A 121 -8.41 -7.33 28.99
N PRO A 122 -9.74 -7.40 28.83
CA PRO A 122 -10.53 -6.33 28.24
C PRO A 122 -10.94 -5.30 29.29
N GLN A 123 -10.91 -4.02 28.94
CA GLN A 123 -11.81 -3.06 29.57
C GLN A 123 -12.14 -1.93 28.60
N SER A 124 -13.34 -2.02 28.05
CA SER A 124 -14.14 -0.86 27.69
C SER A 124 -14.33 0.01 28.92
N THR A 125 -13.98 1.29 28.84
CA THR A 125 -14.68 2.34 29.57
C THR A 125 -14.49 3.65 28.82
N ALA A 126 -15.61 4.26 28.49
CA ALA A 126 -15.74 5.61 27.95
C ALA A 126 -15.41 6.68 29.01
N LEU A 127 -15.27 7.92 28.53
CA LEU A 127 -15.33 9.21 29.27
C LEU A 127 -14.07 9.50 30.12
N SER A 128 -13.39 10.63 29.98
CA SER A 128 -13.94 11.94 30.38
C SER A 128 -13.14 13.13 29.83
N THR A 129 -13.91 14.17 29.53
CA THR A 129 -13.61 15.61 29.55
C THR A 129 -12.79 16.08 30.75
N ARG A 130 -12.09 17.21 30.56
CA ARG A 130 -11.76 18.34 31.49
C ARG A 130 -10.28 18.73 31.39
N ASP A 131 -10.01 19.88 30.77
CA ASP A 131 -9.81 21.19 31.41
C ASP A 131 -8.34 21.40 31.81
N LEU A 132 -7.61 22.15 30.99
CA LEU A 132 -6.51 22.99 31.45
C LEU A 132 -6.71 24.37 30.82
N LYS A 133 -7.07 25.30 31.71
CA LYS A 133 -7.26 26.73 31.50
C LYS A 133 -6.21 27.41 32.38
N ASP A 134 -5.37 28.24 31.77
CA ASP A 134 -4.61 29.37 32.34
C ASP A 134 -3.45 29.70 31.38
N ASP A 135 -3.09 30.94 31.03
CA ASP A 135 -3.73 32.24 31.18
C ASP A 135 -2.92 33.23 30.31
N LEU A 136 -3.63 34.17 29.65
CA LEU A 136 -3.37 35.62 29.43
C LEU A 136 -1.91 36.13 29.27
N ALA A 137 -1.51 37.06 28.38
CA ALA A 137 -2.14 38.14 27.62
C ALA A 137 -1.14 38.55 26.50
N GLY A 138 -1.56 39.05 25.34
CA GLY A 138 -1.82 40.48 25.11
C GLY A 138 -1.16 40.92 23.80
N GLY A 139 -1.85 41.72 22.99
CA GLY A 139 -1.30 42.27 21.74
C GLY A 139 -2.33 42.44 20.64
N GLU A 140 -3.21 43.42 20.81
CA GLU A 140 -4.08 43.97 19.77
C GLU A 140 -3.22 44.84 18.84
N GLU A 141 -3.21 44.54 17.54
CA GLU A 141 -3.04 45.57 16.52
C GLU A 141 -3.83 45.16 15.27
N THR A 142 -4.78 46.02 14.96
CA THR A 142 -5.63 46.05 13.79
C THR A 142 -4.82 46.48 12.56
N THR A 143 -4.74 45.64 11.53
CA THR A 143 -4.51 46.10 10.17
C THR A 143 -5.38 45.30 9.20
N GLU A 144 -6.31 46.03 8.60
CA GLU A 144 -7.16 45.62 7.50
C GLU A 144 -6.29 45.49 6.24
N GLU A 145 -6.26 44.32 5.60
CA GLU A 145 -5.96 44.24 4.17
C GLU A 145 -6.93 43.26 3.49
N LEU A 146 -7.68 43.85 2.56
CA LEU A 146 -8.75 43.30 1.75
C LEU A 146 -8.19 42.49 0.56
N ASP A 147 -8.84 41.35 0.29
CA ASP A 147 -9.20 40.88 -1.05
C ASP A 147 -8.12 40.50 -2.09
N GLU A 148 -7.28 39.50 -1.78
CA GLU A 148 -6.54 38.77 -2.84
C GLU A 148 -7.31 37.55 -3.41
N ASP A 149 -8.36 37.07 -2.75
CA ASP A 149 -9.13 35.88 -3.18
C ASP A 149 -10.18 36.14 -4.28
N ASP A 150 -10.49 37.42 -4.57
CA ASP A 150 -11.51 37.82 -5.53
C ASP A 150 -10.96 38.17 -6.93
N ASN A 151 -9.64 38.29 -7.07
CA ASN A 151 -9.01 38.58 -8.37
C ASN A 151 -8.86 37.34 -9.27
N ILE A 152 -8.96 36.13 -8.71
CA ILE A 152 -8.92 34.88 -9.48
C ILE A 152 -10.30 34.55 -10.07
N ARG A 153 -11.38 34.99 -9.42
CA ARG A 153 -12.76 34.66 -9.83
C ARG A 153 -13.26 35.43 -11.06
N ARG A 154 -12.59 36.54 -11.43
CA ARG A 154 -13.03 37.41 -12.54
C ARG A 154 -12.25 37.26 -13.85
N ARG A 155 -11.25 36.34 -13.94
CA ARG A 155 -10.41 36.23 -15.15
C ARG A 155 -10.61 35.00 -16.03
N GLU A 156 -11.41 33.99 -15.64
CA GLU A 156 -11.59 32.79 -16.49
C GLU A 156 -12.91 32.74 -17.28
N GLU A 157 -13.84 33.69 -17.07
CA GLU A 157 -15.03 33.85 -17.93
C GLU A 157 -14.73 34.52 -19.29
N LYS A 158 -13.47 34.86 -19.59
CA LYS A 158 -13.10 35.51 -20.85
C LYS A 158 -11.78 34.99 -21.39
N GLY A 159 -11.83 33.78 -21.95
CA GLY A 159 -10.72 33.22 -22.69
C GLY A 159 -10.97 31.75 -23.00
N LYS A 160 -11.78 31.48 -24.03
CA LYS A 160 -11.90 30.17 -24.65
C LYS A 160 -10.56 29.85 -25.34
N ALA A 161 -9.53 29.57 -24.55
CA ALA A 161 -8.32 28.93 -25.05
C ALA A 161 -8.76 27.53 -25.49
N VAL A 162 -8.51 27.22 -26.75
CA VAL A 162 -8.74 25.89 -27.32
C VAL A 162 -7.76 24.96 -26.61
N VAL A 163 -8.17 24.42 -25.46
CA VAL A 163 -7.44 23.36 -24.76
C VAL A 163 -7.60 22.13 -25.62
N ASP A 164 -6.49 21.70 -26.22
CA ASP A 164 -6.44 20.53 -27.09
C ASP A 164 -6.88 19.31 -26.26
N ALA A 165 -7.85 18.53 -26.77
CA ALA A 165 -8.46 17.41 -26.04
C ALA A 165 -7.43 16.32 -25.64
N ARG A 166 -6.20 16.39 -26.17
CA ARG A 166 -5.07 15.51 -25.90
C ARG A 166 -4.35 15.78 -24.58
N ASP A 167 -4.63 16.91 -23.92
CA ASP A 167 -3.96 17.32 -22.69
C ASP A 167 -4.83 17.22 -21.43
N GLN A 168 -6.10 16.83 -21.59
CA GLN A 168 -6.96 16.43 -20.47
C GLN A 168 -6.65 14.99 -20.08
N LEU A 169 -6.22 14.79 -18.84
CA LEU A 169 -5.95 13.50 -18.23
C LEU A 169 -6.86 13.29 -17.03
N SER A 170 -7.15 12.04 -16.73
CA SER A 170 -7.87 11.66 -15.52
C SER A 170 -6.92 10.96 -14.56
N VAL A 171 -7.02 11.31 -13.27
CA VAL A 171 -6.27 10.66 -12.21
C VAL A 171 -7.23 10.04 -11.19
N LEU A 172 -6.94 8.81 -10.78
CA LEU A 172 -7.63 8.17 -9.67
C LEU A 172 -6.91 8.55 -8.37
N ALA A 173 -7.60 9.28 -7.51
CA ALA A 173 -7.11 9.71 -6.21
C ALA A 173 -7.80 8.90 -5.09
N ARG A 174 -7.01 8.10 -4.35
CA ARG A 174 -7.49 7.36 -3.19
C ARG A 174 -7.42 8.24 -1.95
N LEU A 175 -8.56 8.55 -1.35
CA LEU A 175 -8.65 9.34 -0.13
C LEU A 175 -8.18 8.52 1.09
N SER A 176 -7.33 9.10 1.94
CA SER A 176 -6.88 8.43 3.17
C SER A 176 -7.98 8.30 4.23
N GLU A 177 -8.95 9.22 4.24
CA GLU A 177 -10.01 9.26 5.25
C GLU A 177 -11.08 8.19 4.99
N THR A 178 -11.58 8.13 3.77
CA THR A 178 -12.72 7.27 3.42
C THR A 178 -12.29 6.00 2.68
N ALA A 179 -11.00 5.88 2.34
CA ALA A 179 -10.45 4.85 1.46
C ALA A 179 -11.20 4.72 0.11
N ARG A 180 -11.97 5.75 -0.27
CA ARG A 180 -12.69 5.82 -1.54
C ARG A 180 -11.78 6.39 -2.62
N ASP A 181 -11.96 5.85 -3.82
CA ASP A 181 -11.27 6.33 -5.01
C ASP A 181 -12.15 7.39 -5.69
N VAL A 182 -11.56 8.55 -5.97
CA VAL A 182 -12.19 9.68 -6.65
C VAL A 182 -11.45 9.92 -7.96
N THR A 183 -12.16 9.90 -9.08
CA THR A 183 -11.58 10.20 -10.39
C THR A 183 -11.66 11.70 -10.62
N VAL A 184 -10.54 12.35 -10.91
CA VAL A 184 -10.48 13.81 -11.14
C VAL A 184 -9.86 14.10 -12.49
N ASN A 185 -10.46 15.02 -13.24
CA ASN A 185 -9.96 15.48 -14.53
C ASN A 185 -9.07 16.72 -14.37
N PHE A 186 -7.88 16.67 -14.97
CA PHE A 186 -6.89 17.74 -14.91
C PHE A 186 -6.17 17.91 -16.25
N VAL A 187 -5.58 19.09 -16.46
CA VAL A 187 -4.77 19.36 -17.64
C VAL A 187 -3.30 19.04 -17.32
N LYS A 188 -2.50 18.57 -18.29
CA LYS A 188 -1.06 18.29 -18.07
C LYS A 188 -0.28 19.44 -17.43
N SER A 189 -0.66 20.69 -17.71
CA SER A 189 -0.06 21.90 -17.14
C SER A 189 -0.57 22.26 -15.74
N ASP A 190 -1.61 21.57 -15.22
CA ASP A 190 -2.16 21.85 -13.91
C ASP A 190 -1.17 21.48 -12.80
N SER A 191 -1.00 22.38 -11.85
CA SER A 191 -0.22 22.11 -10.64
C SER A 191 -0.96 21.15 -9.71
N VAL A 192 -0.19 20.42 -8.90
CA VAL A 192 -0.73 19.51 -7.86
C VAL A 192 -1.67 20.24 -6.90
N ARG A 193 -1.51 21.55 -6.66
CA ARG A 193 -2.43 22.36 -5.86
C ARG A 193 -3.84 22.42 -6.45
N VAL A 194 -3.94 22.61 -7.77
CA VAL A 194 -5.23 22.64 -8.48
C VAL A 194 -5.89 21.26 -8.43
N VAL A 195 -5.10 20.20 -8.64
CA VAL A 195 -5.61 18.83 -8.56
C VAL A 195 -6.07 18.48 -7.15
N ALA A 196 -5.33 18.86 -6.11
CA ALA A 196 -5.71 18.64 -4.71
C ALA A 196 -7.03 19.34 -4.35
N ARG A 197 -7.22 20.56 -4.85
CA ARG A 197 -8.47 21.32 -4.68
C ARG A 197 -9.64 20.64 -5.40
N LYS A 198 -9.46 20.20 -6.65
CA LYS A 198 -10.49 19.45 -7.37
C LYS A 198 -10.86 18.14 -6.65
N ILE A 199 -9.87 17.41 -6.12
CA ILE A 199 -10.12 16.22 -5.29
C ILE A 199 -10.95 16.58 -4.05
N GLN A 200 -10.68 17.71 -3.40
CA GLN A 200 -11.46 18.17 -2.24
C GLN A 200 -12.91 18.49 -2.61
N GLU A 201 -13.13 19.19 -3.72
CA GLU A 201 -14.46 19.54 -4.23
C GLU A 201 -15.26 18.27 -4.62
N GLU A 202 -14.62 17.34 -5.33
CA GLU A 202 -15.27 16.12 -5.85
C GLU A 202 -15.48 15.03 -4.77
N SER A 203 -14.70 15.07 -3.69
CA SER A 203 -14.86 14.18 -2.54
C SER A 203 -15.91 14.65 -1.51
N GLY A 204 -16.43 15.87 -1.63
CA GLY A 204 -17.37 16.45 -0.67
C GLY A 204 -16.76 16.68 0.72
N LEU A 205 -15.43 16.76 0.82
CA LEU A 205 -14.74 17.06 2.07
C LEU A 205 -15.03 18.51 2.46
N ALA A 206 -15.50 18.74 3.70
CA ALA A 206 -15.75 20.07 4.21
C ALA A 206 -14.49 20.97 4.03
N GLY A 207 -14.68 22.24 3.67
CA GLY A 207 -13.61 23.21 3.36
C GLY A 207 -12.57 23.44 4.49
N ALA A 208 -12.76 22.81 5.65
CA ALA A 208 -11.83 22.82 6.77
C ALA A 208 -10.69 21.79 6.66
N LYS A 209 -10.73 20.85 5.69
CA LYS A 209 -9.70 19.79 5.56
C LYS A 209 -8.70 20.10 4.45
N LYS A 210 -7.41 19.88 4.70
CA LYS A 210 -6.34 20.06 3.69
C LYS A 210 -6.01 18.72 3.03
N VAL A 211 -6.01 18.68 1.69
CA VAL A 211 -5.60 17.50 0.91
C VAL A 211 -4.16 17.66 0.41
N ARG A 212 -3.32 16.65 0.63
CA ARG A 212 -1.97 16.55 0.03
C ARG A 212 -1.86 15.28 -0.79
N ILE A 213 -1.32 15.39 -2.01
CA ILE A 213 -1.18 14.25 -2.91
C ILE A 213 0.17 13.57 -2.67
N ALA A 214 0.17 12.25 -2.56
CA ALA A 214 1.33 11.41 -2.47
C ALA A 214 1.33 10.35 -3.58
N TYR A 215 2.49 10.10 -4.16
CA TYR A 215 2.68 9.14 -5.24
C TYR A 215 3.98 8.36 -5.03
N MET A 216 3.90 7.02 -5.12
CA MET A 216 5.01 6.10 -4.82
C MET A 216 5.72 6.36 -3.48
N GLY A 217 4.98 6.76 -2.45
CA GLY A 217 5.52 7.05 -1.11
C GLY A 217 6.20 8.42 -0.97
N LYS A 218 6.15 9.27 -2.00
CA LYS A 218 6.62 10.66 -1.95
C LYS A 218 5.43 11.61 -1.95
N ILE A 219 5.43 12.58 -1.03
CA ILE A 219 4.47 13.68 -1.07
C ILE A 219 4.86 14.60 -2.22
N LEU A 220 3.94 14.81 -3.15
CA LEU A 220 4.14 15.65 -4.32
C LEU A 220 4.15 17.12 -3.90
N LYS A 221 4.98 17.91 -4.56
CA LYS A 221 5.07 19.35 -4.34
C LYS A 221 3.87 20.05 -5.00
N GLU A 222 3.24 20.95 -4.26
CA GLU A 222 2.02 21.66 -4.67
C GLU A 222 2.23 22.58 -5.89
N ASN A 223 3.46 23.06 -6.10
CA ASN A 223 3.83 24.02 -7.15
C ASN A 223 4.25 23.39 -8.49
N LEU A 224 4.37 22.07 -8.56
CA LEU A 224 4.74 21.34 -9.78
C LEU A 224 3.56 20.54 -10.31
N SER A 225 3.60 20.15 -11.59
CA SER A 225 2.58 19.28 -12.18
C SER A 225 2.73 17.82 -11.72
N LEU A 226 1.71 17.01 -11.97
CA LEU A 226 1.77 15.56 -11.72
C LEU A 226 2.79 14.87 -12.65
N THR A 227 2.79 15.25 -13.93
CA THR A 227 3.64 14.65 -14.97
C THR A 227 5.13 14.93 -14.74
N GLU A 228 5.50 16.13 -14.30
CA GLU A 228 6.89 16.48 -13.96
C GLU A 228 7.43 15.69 -12.76
N GLN A 229 6.52 15.20 -11.90
CA GLN A 229 6.88 14.43 -10.71
C GLN A 229 6.83 12.92 -10.94
N GLY A 230 6.73 12.49 -12.21
CA GLY A 230 6.81 11.08 -12.62
C GLY A 230 5.50 10.31 -12.50
N TRP A 231 4.37 11.00 -12.35
CA TRP A 231 3.06 10.36 -12.49
C TRP A 231 2.82 9.99 -13.96
N GLN A 232 2.24 8.81 -14.18
CA GLN A 232 1.88 8.30 -15.51
C GLN A 232 0.36 8.06 -15.58
N GLU A 233 -0.20 8.20 -16.77
CA GLU A 233 -1.63 7.98 -17.00
C GLU A 233 -2.05 6.56 -16.61
N GLY A 234 -3.18 6.45 -15.90
CA GLY A 234 -3.66 5.19 -15.32
C GLY A 234 -3.10 4.85 -13.95
N HIS A 235 -2.12 5.61 -13.43
CA HIS A 235 -1.61 5.38 -12.08
C HIS A 235 -2.48 6.06 -11.02
N VAL A 236 -2.67 5.37 -9.90
CA VAL A 236 -3.41 5.87 -8.74
C VAL A 236 -2.51 6.71 -7.86
N VAL A 237 -3.01 7.86 -7.40
CA VAL A 237 -2.36 8.72 -6.40
C VAL A 237 -3.07 8.59 -5.04
N ASN A 238 -2.33 8.73 -3.95
CA ASN A 238 -2.90 8.76 -2.61
C ASN A 238 -3.16 10.21 -2.20
N ALA A 239 -4.41 10.56 -1.96
CA ALA A 239 -4.83 11.84 -1.41
C ALA A 239 -4.90 11.75 0.12
N LEU A 240 -3.90 12.31 0.79
CA LEU A 240 -3.81 12.40 2.24
C LEU A 240 -4.64 13.58 2.73
N VAL A 241 -5.67 13.30 3.53
CA VAL A 241 -6.55 14.30 4.14
C VAL A 241 -6.05 14.62 5.55
N PHE A 242 -5.86 15.90 5.84
CA PHE A 242 -5.46 16.41 7.15
C PHE A 242 -6.53 17.36 7.67
N ASP A 243 -6.81 17.29 8.97
CA ASP A 243 -7.55 18.34 9.66
C ASP A 243 -6.65 19.58 9.80
N ARG A 244 -7.24 20.77 9.65
CA ARG A 244 -6.52 22.05 9.72
C ARG A 244 -6.18 22.45 11.15
#